data_AF-A0A832GZY2-F1
#
_entry.id   AF-A0A832GZY2-F1
#
_cell.length_a   1.000
_cell.length_b   1.000
_cell.length_c   1.000
_cell.angle_alpha   90.00
_cell.angle_beta   90.00
_cell.angle_gamma   90.00
#
_symmetry.space_group_name_H-M   'P 1'
#
loop_
_entity.id
_entity.type
_entity.pdbx_description
1 polymer ?
#
loop_
_entity_poly.entity_id
_entity_poly.type
_entity_poly.pdbx_seq_one_letter_code
_entity_poly.pdbx_strand_id
1 'polypeptide(L)'
;MKRRFIVVAKSLEELTSKAPLLARCVSAALMVSHGLRKDADLVLAVAGGPSIHFATQKLRSVSPDESSLLGVLGKALRLCREPGRLPQAAHPGVVVTPRGVEHYVCGFQRKFLVSTTGTDPRSALQRVGDSAVFLLPLSQKGVNCEGLDATRLGLPIDELWLDHVIALINIMLDRILSQAR
;
A
#
# COMPACT_ATOMS: atom_id res chain seq x y z
N MET A 1 12.25 0.88 11.26
CA MET A 1 10.86 1.36 11.22
C MET A 1 10.06 0.46 10.28
N LYS A 2 8.89 -0.03 10.69
CA LYS A 2 7.95 -0.78 9.83
C LYS A 2 7.08 0.20 9.04
N ARG A 3 7.01 0.06 7.72
CA ARG A 3 6.14 0.88 6.85
C ARG A 3 5.11 0.01 6.15
N ARG A 4 3.87 0.50 6.06
CA ARG A 4 2.79 -0.14 5.33
C ARG A 4 2.18 0.83 4.35
N PHE A 5 2.01 0.40 3.11
CA PHE A 5 1.23 1.12 2.12
C PHE A 5 -0.13 0.43 1.97
N ILE A 6 -1.21 1.20 1.97
CA ILE A 6 -2.56 0.68 1.73
C ILE A 6 -3.16 1.50 0.60
N VAL A 7 -3.29 0.89 -0.58
CA VAL A 7 -4.04 1.48 -1.70
C VAL A 7 -5.51 1.13 -1.51
N VAL A 8 -6.35 2.14 -1.39
CA VAL A 8 -7.78 1.97 -1.09
C VAL A 8 -8.62 2.29 -2.33
N ALA A 9 -9.31 1.28 -2.85
CA ALA A 9 -10.28 1.41 -3.93
C ALA A 9 -11.70 1.48 -3.38
N LYS A 10 -12.59 2.21 -4.06
CA LYS A 10 -14.02 2.28 -3.69
C LYS A 10 -14.78 1.00 -4.01
N SER A 11 -14.30 0.23 -5.00
CA SER A 11 -14.92 -1.01 -5.45
C SER A 11 -13.90 -1.98 -6.00
N LEU A 12 -14.28 -3.26 -6.09
CA LEU A 12 -13.44 -4.28 -6.73
C LEU A 12 -13.25 -4.02 -8.23
N GLU A 13 -14.23 -3.42 -8.89
CA GLU A 13 -14.14 -3.04 -10.30
C GLU A 13 -13.05 -1.98 -10.53
N GLU A 14 -13.04 -0.94 -9.69
CA GLU A 14 -12.00 0.09 -9.75
C GLU A 14 -10.61 -0.52 -9.55
N LEU A 15 -10.47 -1.36 -8.51
CA LEU A 15 -9.22 -2.07 -8.24
C LEU A 15 -8.76 -2.93 -9.43
N THR A 16 -9.69 -3.67 -10.04
CA THR A 16 -9.40 -4.54 -11.19
C THR A 16 -8.99 -3.72 -12.42
N SER A 17 -9.69 -2.61 -12.69
CA SER A 17 -9.43 -1.74 -13.84
C SER A 17 -8.05 -1.08 -13.82
N LYS A 18 -7.44 -0.96 -12.63
CA LYS A 18 -6.13 -0.33 -12.41
C LYS A 18 -5.02 -1.35 -12.18
N ALA A 19 -5.22 -2.63 -12.47
CA ALA A 19 -4.23 -3.69 -12.22
C ALA A 19 -2.80 -3.38 -12.72
N PRO A 20 -2.57 -2.80 -13.92
CA PRO A 20 -1.23 -2.37 -14.35
C PRO A 20 -0.55 -1.38 -13.39
N LEU A 21 -1.28 -0.34 -12.97
CA LEU A 21 -0.80 0.63 -11.99
C LEU A 21 -0.53 -0.03 -10.63
N LEU A 22 -1.40 -0.93 -10.19
CA LEU A 22 -1.24 -1.61 -8.91
C LEU A 22 -0.04 -2.56 -8.91
N ALA A 23 0.27 -3.21 -10.03
CA ALA A 23 1.50 -3.98 -10.21
C ALA A 23 2.74 -3.08 -10.03
N ARG A 24 2.75 -1.89 -10.65
CA ARG A 24 3.81 -0.89 -10.42
C ARG A 24 3.87 -0.42 -8.96
N CYS A 25 2.73 -0.25 -8.29
CA CYS A 25 2.67 0.09 -6.87
C CYS A 25 3.31 -1.01 -6.00
N VAL A 26 3.10 -2.29 -6.32
CA VAL A 26 3.78 -3.42 -5.63
C VAL A 26 5.29 -3.31 -5.78
N SER A 27 5.77 -3.06 -6.99
CA SER A 27 7.20 -2.87 -7.26
C SER A 27 7.77 -1.68 -6.47
N ALA A 28 7.15 -0.49 -6.59
CA ALA A 28 7.58 0.72 -5.92
C ALA A 28 7.55 0.64 -4.39
N ALA A 29 6.59 -0.09 -3.82
CA ALA A 29 6.44 -0.25 -2.38
C ALA A 29 7.48 -1.21 -1.80
N LEU A 30 7.73 -2.33 -2.48
CA LEU A 30 8.39 -3.50 -1.87
C LEU A 30 9.76 -3.82 -2.43
N MET A 31 10.11 -3.35 -3.63
CA MET A 31 11.33 -3.78 -4.32
C MET A 31 12.42 -2.69 -4.29
N VAL A 32 13.66 -3.15 -4.25
CA VAL A 32 14.90 -2.37 -4.37
C VAL A 32 15.85 -3.12 -5.29
N SER A 33 16.97 -2.49 -5.69
CA SER A 33 17.92 -3.06 -6.66
C SER A 33 18.41 -4.47 -6.33
N HIS A 34 18.54 -4.80 -5.03
CA HIS A 34 19.04 -6.11 -4.58
C HIS A 34 18.03 -6.90 -3.74
N GLY A 35 16.74 -6.77 -4.06
CA GLY A 35 15.71 -7.64 -3.50
C GLY A 35 14.52 -6.87 -2.94
N LEU A 36 14.03 -7.30 -1.78
CA LEU A 36 12.81 -6.77 -1.18
C LEU A 36 13.09 -5.97 0.10
N ARG A 37 12.34 -4.89 0.30
CA ARG A 37 12.29 -4.10 1.52
C ARG A 37 11.70 -4.94 2.66
N LYS A 38 12.56 -5.42 3.56
CA LYS A 38 12.16 -6.28 4.69
C LYS A 38 11.23 -5.58 5.69
N ASP A 39 11.25 -4.26 5.70
CA ASP A 39 10.51 -3.39 6.60
C ASP A 39 9.21 -2.84 6.01
N ALA A 40 8.90 -3.16 4.75
CA ALA A 40 7.70 -2.71 4.06
C ALA A 40 6.68 -3.84 3.87
N ASP A 41 5.41 -3.51 3.77
CA ASP A 41 4.35 -4.35 3.18
C ASP A 41 3.34 -3.46 2.43
N LEU A 42 2.57 -4.08 1.52
CA LEU A 42 1.57 -3.40 0.70
C LEU A 42 0.24 -4.13 0.80
N VAL A 43 -0.84 -3.36 0.95
CA VAL A 43 -2.21 -3.84 0.95
C VAL A 43 -2.97 -3.12 -0.16
N LEU A 44 -3.70 -3.89 -0.96
CA LEU A 44 -4.68 -3.39 -1.91
C LEU A 44 -6.06 -3.69 -1.32
N ALA A 45 -6.80 -2.68 -0.88
CA ALA A 45 -8.05 -2.86 -0.15
C ALA A 45 -9.23 -2.27 -0.92
N VAL A 46 -10.36 -2.98 -0.91
CA VAL A 46 -11.65 -2.41 -1.30
C VAL A 46 -12.32 -1.85 -0.05
N ALA A 47 -12.83 -0.62 -0.10
CA ALA A 47 -13.57 -0.01 1.00
C ALA A 47 -14.79 -0.89 1.37
N GLY A 48 -14.87 -1.34 2.63
CA GLY A 48 -15.90 -2.27 3.09
C GLY A 48 -15.85 -3.67 2.47
N GLY A 49 -14.77 -4.02 1.77
CA GLY A 49 -14.65 -5.26 1.00
C GLY A 49 -13.36 -6.03 1.27
N PRO A 50 -12.99 -6.96 0.38
CA PRO A 50 -11.80 -7.77 0.55
C PRO A 50 -10.51 -6.96 0.30
N SER A 51 -9.41 -7.52 0.79
CA SER A 51 -8.07 -6.96 0.66
C SER A 51 -7.08 -8.00 0.11
N ILE A 52 -6.08 -7.55 -0.63
CA ILE A 52 -4.91 -8.33 -1.05
C ILE A 52 -3.69 -7.81 -0.28
N HIS A 53 -3.08 -8.66 0.55
CA HIS A 53 -1.91 -8.30 1.35
C HIS A 53 -0.65 -8.96 0.79
N PHE A 54 0.31 -8.13 0.39
CA PHE A 54 1.66 -8.50 -0.02
C PHE A 54 2.61 -8.37 1.19
N ALA A 55 2.85 -9.51 1.85
CA ALA A 55 3.69 -9.62 3.02
C ALA A 55 5.13 -9.98 2.62
N THR A 56 6.00 -8.99 2.60
CA THR A 56 7.36 -9.06 2.02
C THR A 56 8.25 -10.12 2.67
N GLN A 57 8.07 -10.39 3.97
CA GLN A 57 8.78 -11.45 4.71
C GLN A 57 8.56 -12.85 4.10
N LYS A 58 7.36 -13.09 3.56
CA LYS A 58 6.95 -14.38 2.97
C LYS A 58 6.92 -14.35 1.43
N LEU A 59 7.11 -13.18 0.83
CA LEU A 59 7.07 -12.99 -0.61
C LEU A 59 8.29 -13.65 -1.26
N ARG A 60 8.06 -14.48 -2.27
CA ARG A 60 9.08 -15.24 -3.01
C ARG A 60 8.72 -15.25 -4.48
N SER A 61 9.68 -15.51 -5.37
CA SER A 61 9.44 -15.71 -6.81
C SER A 61 8.63 -14.59 -7.47
N VAL A 62 8.89 -13.35 -7.08
CA VAL A 62 8.34 -12.16 -7.72
C VAL A 62 9.49 -11.35 -8.32
N SER A 63 9.21 -10.74 -9.47
CA SER A 63 10.15 -9.89 -10.19
C SER A 63 9.57 -8.49 -10.31
N PRO A 64 10.40 -7.45 -10.48
CA PRO A 64 9.92 -6.07 -10.59
C PRO A 64 9.21 -5.77 -11.91
N ASP A 65 9.25 -6.69 -12.88
CA ASP A 65 8.56 -6.54 -14.14
C ASP A 65 7.04 -6.60 -13.96
N GLU A 66 6.36 -5.78 -14.75
CA GLU A 66 4.90 -5.61 -14.64
C GLU A 66 4.15 -6.91 -14.96
N SER A 67 4.64 -7.70 -15.92
CA SER A 67 3.98 -8.93 -16.38
C SER A 67 3.90 -9.99 -15.28
N SER A 68 5.03 -10.24 -14.59
CA SER A 68 5.13 -11.16 -13.46
C SER A 68 4.18 -10.76 -12.33
N LEU A 69 4.16 -9.47 -11.98
CA LEU A 69 3.29 -8.94 -10.93
C LEU A 69 1.81 -8.98 -11.33
N LEU A 70 1.48 -8.72 -12.59
CA LEU A 70 0.12 -8.88 -13.13
C LEU A 70 -0.36 -10.32 -13.03
N GLY A 71 0.51 -11.31 -13.26
CA GLY A 71 0.17 -12.72 -13.07
C GLY A 71 -0.22 -13.06 -11.63
N VAL A 72 0.54 -12.56 -10.66
CA VAL A 72 0.25 -12.72 -9.22
C VAL A 72 -1.01 -11.97 -8.81
N LEU A 73 -1.12 -10.70 -9.23
CA LEU A 73 -2.27 -9.85 -8.92
C LEU A 73 -3.56 -10.39 -9.54
N GLY A 74 -3.50 -10.93 -10.76
CA GLY A 74 -4.64 -11.56 -11.42
C GLY A 74 -5.21 -12.75 -10.65
N LYS A 75 -4.34 -13.60 -10.05
CA LYS A 75 -4.78 -14.69 -9.17
C LYS A 75 -5.49 -14.15 -7.92
N ALA A 76 -4.91 -13.14 -7.28
CA ALA A 76 -5.49 -12.52 -6.09
C ALA A 76 -6.83 -11.82 -6.38
N LEU A 77 -6.94 -11.08 -7.48
CA LEU A 77 -8.18 -10.41 -7.89
C LEU A 77 -9.31 -11.41 -8.19
N ARG A 78 -9.00 -12.59 -8.75
CA ARG A 78 -10.00 -13.66 -8.93
C ARG A 78 -10.55 -14.13 -7.58
N LEU A 79 -9.70 -14.32 -6.58
CA LEU A 79 -10.13 -14.68 -5.22
C LEU A 79 -10.93 -13.57 -4.54
N CYS A 80 -10.71 -12.30 -4.88
CA CYS A 80 -11.52 -11.19 -4.38
C CYS A 80 -12.95 -11.16 -4.92
N ARG A 81 -13.24 -11.79 -6.07
CA ARG A 81 -14.60 -11.87 -6.64
C ARG A 81 -15.50 -12.80 -5.83
N GLU A 82 -14.90 -13.84 -5.26
CA GLU A 82 -15.58 -14.83 -4.41
C GLU A 82 -14.79 -14.96 -3.09
N PRO A 83 -14.82 -13.92 -2.23
CA PRO A 83 -14.04 -13.93 -1.02
C PRO A 83 -14.60 -14.98 -0.05
N GLY A 84 -13.80 -16.01 0.22
CA GLY A 84 -14.08 -16.98 1.26
C GLY A 84 -14.13 -16.34 2.66
N ARG A 85 -14.68 -17.07 3.63
CA ARG A 85 -14.74 -16.63 5.03
C ARG A 85 -13.36 -16.55 5.70
N LEU A 86 -12.40 -17.30 5.18
CA LEU A 86 -11.04 -17.40 5.70
C LEU A 86 -10.03 -16.75 4.72
N PRO A 87 -8.87 -16.30 5.21
CA PRO A 87 -7.77 -15.86 4.35
C PRO A 87 -7.36 -16.95 3.34
N GLN A 88 -7.18 -16.56 2.08
CA GLN A 88 -6.80 -17.45 0.99
C GLN A 88 -5.46 -17.02 0.39
N ALA A 89 -4.51 -17.95 0.25
CA ALA A 89 -3.21 -17.65 -0.35
C ALA A 89 -3.32 -17.64 -1.89
N ALA A 90 -3.00 -16.51 -2.52
CA ALA A 90 -2.92 -16.39 -3.98
C ALA A 90 -1.53 -16.77 -4.52
N HIS A 91 -0.50 -16.53 -3.70
CA HIS A 91 0.92 -16.73 -4.00
C HIS A 91 1.72 -16.76 -2.69
N PRO A 92 2.95 -17.31 -2.64
CA PRO A 92 3.84 -17.12 -1.49
C PRO A 92 3.96 -15.64 -1.10
N GLY A 93 3.52 -15.30 0.11
CA GLY A 93 3.49 -13.93 0.62
C GLY A 93 2.36 -13.04 0.11
N VAL A 94 1.40 -13.56 -0.68
CA VAL A 94 0.22 -12.82 -1.14
C VAL A 94 -1.05 -13.52 -0.67
N VAL A 95 -1.80 -12.84 0.19
CA VAL A 95 -3.01 -13.39 0.81
C VAL A 95 -4.19 -12.48 0.57
N VAL A 96 -5.32 -13.07 0.16
CA VAL A 96 -6.60 -12.40 0.05
C VAL A 96 -7.39 -12.63 1.33
N THR A 97 -7.95 -11.57 1.91
CA THR A 97 -8.72 -11.65 3.14
C THR A 97 -10.03 -10.88 3.00
N PRO A 98 -11.09 -11.27 3.73
CA PRO A 98 -12.33 -10.49 3.80
C PRO A 98 -12.20 -9.27 4.72
N ARG A 99 -11.00 -8.94 5.22
CA ARG A 99 -10.78 -7.82 6.14
C ARG A 99 -10.59 -6.51 5.38
N GLY A 100 -11.18 -5.44 5.91
CA GLY A 100 -11.05 -4.08 5.41
C GLY A 100 -9.76 -3.38 5.85
N VAL A 101 -9.70 -2.08 5.56
CA VAL A 101 -8.55 -1.20 5.81
C VAL A 101 -8.18 -1.14 7.29
N GLU A 102 -9.17 -1.15 8.18
CA GLU A 102 -9.02 -1.02 9.63
C GLU A 102 -8.10 -2.12 10.20
N HIS A 103 -8.22 -3.34 9.67
CA HIS A 103 -7.37 -4.47 10.06
C HIS A 103 -5.89 -4.20 9.81
N TYR A 104 -5.58 -3.45 8.75
CA TYR A 104 -4.21 -3.18 8.33
C TYR A 104 -3.64 -1.89 8.92
N VAL A 105 -4.49 -1.00 9.41
CA VAL A 105 -4.09 0.22 10.13
C VAL A 105 -3.85 -0.04 11.62
N CYS A 106 -4.53 -1.03 12.19
CA CYS A 106 -4.42 -1.37 13.62
C CYS A 106 -2.96 -1.66 14.04
N GLY A 107 -2.55 -1.08 15.17
CA GLY A 107 -1.22 -1.28 15.76
C GLY A 107 -0.09 -0.42 15.19
N PHE A 108 -0.34 0.43 14.19
CA PHE A 108 0.65 1.40 13.70
C PHE A 108 0.62 2.69 14.53
N GLN A 109 1.81 3.17 14.92
CA GLN A 109 1.98 4.38 15.74
C GLN A 109 1.59 5.64 14.97
N ARG A 110 1.98 5.72 13.70
CA ARG A 110 1.66 6.84 12.81
C ARG A 110 0.79 6.39 11.65
N LYS A 111 -0.19 7.21 11.33
CA LYS A 111 -1.14 6.95 10.26
C LYS A 111 -1.22 8.20 9.41
N PHE A 112 -0.99 8.04 8.12
CA PHE A 112 -1.01 9.13 7.16
C PHE A 112 -2.07 8.86 6.10
N LEU A 113 -2.92 9.85 5.86
CA LEU A 113 -3.80 9.86 4.70
C LEU A 113 -3.14 10.72 3.63
N VAL A 114 -2.75 10.11 2.52
CA VAL A 114 -2.14 10.84 1.41
C VAL A 114 -3.23 11.62 0.68
N SER A 115 -3.02 12.93 0.54
CA SER A 115 -3.94 13.85 -0.12
C SER A 115 -3.16 14.94 -0.85
N THR A 116 -3.77 15.62 -1.81
CA THR A 116 -3.19 16.81 -2.47
C THR A 116 -2.96 17.96 -1.49
N THR A 117 -3.72 17.98 -0.40
CA THR A 117 -3.60 18.99 0.65
C THR A 117 -3.31 18.32 1.99
N GLY A 118 -2.47 18.94 2.81
CA GLY A 118 -2.11 18.40 4.11
C GLY A 118 -0.81 18.96 4.64
N THR A 119 -0.29 18.30 5.66
CA THR A 119 0.99 18.67 6.27
C THR A 119 2.13 18.39 5.29
N ASP A 120 3.14 19.27 5.27
CA ASP A 120 4.36 19.06 4.50
C ASP A 120 4.98 17.69 4.83
N PRO A 121 5.26 16.84 3.82
CA PRO A 121 5.73 15.49 4.09
C PRO A 121 7.09 15.42 4.77
N ARG A 122 7.99 16.39 4.58
CA ARG A 122 9.29 16.36 5.25
C ARG A 122 9.12 16.55 6.75
N SER A 123 8.33 17.54 7.15
CA SER A 123 8.04 17.84 8.56
C SER A 123 7.24 16.73 9.25
N ALA A 124 6.29 16.11 8.54
CA ALA A 124 5.46 15.03 9.07
C ALA A 124 6.27 13.74 9.27
N LEU A 125 7.10 13.36 8.29
CA LEU A 125 7.87 12.12 8.32
C LEU A 125 9.06 12.16 9.27
N GLN A 126 9.57 13.34 9.65
CA GLN A 126 10.60 13.45 10.70
C GLN A 126 10.15 12.89 12.05
N ARG A 127 8.83 12.82 12.30
CA ARG A 127 8.24 12.34 13.56
C ARG A 127 7.57 10.97 13.43
N VAL A 128 8.01 10.17 12.45
CA VAL A 128 7.37 8.91 12.04
C VAL A 128 7.44 7.78 13.07
N GLY A 129 8.45 7.80 13.97
CA GLY A 129 8.61 6.77 15.01
C GLY A 129 8.99 5.39 14.44
N ASP A 130 8.54 4.32 15.10
CA ASP A 130 8.93 2.95 14.76
C ASP A 130 8.03 2.31 13.71
N SER A 131 6.79 2.78 13.56
CA SER A 131 5.85 2.23 12.58
C SER A 131 4.92 3.27 11.98
N ALA A 132 4.78 3.26 10.65
CA ALA A 132 3.79 4.09 9.97
C ALA A 132 3.03 3.36 8.87
N VAL A 133 1.78 3.75 8.71
CA VAL A 133 0.90 3.33 7.62
C VAL A 133 0.52 4.53 6.76
N PHE A 134 0.56 4.34 5.45
CA PHE A 134 0.22 5.31 4.43
C PHE A 134 -1.02 4.83 3.70
N LEU A 135 -2.12 5.56 3.83
CA LEU A 135 -3.39 5.34 3.15
C LEU A 135 -3.37 6.14 1.85
N LEU A 136 -3.39 5.45 0.71
CA LEU A 136 -3.38 6.04 -0.62
C LEU A 136 -4.73 5.77 -1.30
N PRO A 137 -5.59 6.78 -1.45
CA PRO A 137 -6.84 6.61 -2.19
C PRO A 137 -6.52 6.34 -3.67
N LEU A 138 -7.07 5.26 -4.23
CA LEU A 138 -6.91 4.92 -5.65
C LEU A 138 -7.58 5.95 -6.57
N SER A 139 -8.70 6.49 -6.09
CA SER A 139 -9.38 7.65 -6.67
C SER A 139 -9.63 8.70 -5.59
N GLN A 140 -9.43 9.98 -5.94
CA GLN A 140 -9.62 11.12 -5.02
C GLN A 140 -11.05 11.27 -4.48
N LYS A 141 -12.03 10.61 -5.11
CA LYS A 141 -13.46 10.70 -4.75
C LYS A 141 -13.93 9.39 -4.11
N GLY A 142 -14.54 9.50 -2.92
CA GLY A 142 -15.36 8.43 -2.34
C GLY A 142 -14.65 7.46 -1.39
N VAL A 143 -13.35 7.64 -1.11
CA VAL A 143 -12.69 6.88 -0.05
C VAL A 143 -12.87 7.65 1.27
N ASN A 144 -13.85 7.24 2.08
CA ASN A 144 -14.00 7.79 3.41
C ASN A 144 -13.06 7.04 4.39
N CYS A 145 -11.98 7.71 4.78
CA CYS A 145 -11.05 7.27 5.83
C CYS A 145 -11.33 7.98 7.17
N GLU A 146 -12.43 8.71 7.30
CA GLU A 146 -12.86 9.35 8.54
C GLU A 146 -13.01 8.29 9.64
N GLY A 147 -12.39 8.53 10.79
CA GLY A 147 -12.36 7.59 11.92
C GLY A 147 -11.06 6.79 12.09
N LEU A 148 -10.12 6.83 11.13
CA LEU A 148 -8.82 6.15 11.27
C LEU A 148 -7.78 6.93 12.09
N ASP A 149 -8.08 8.18 12.48
CA ASP A 149 -7.16 9.12 13.17
C ASP A 149 -5.83 9.27 12.41
N ALA A 150 -5.94 9.54 11.10
CA ALA A 150 -4.80 9.69 10.20
C ALA A 150 -4.52 11.17 9.90
N THR A 151 -3.24 11.55 10.02
CA THR A 151 -2.78 12.90 9.63
C THR A 151 -2.76 13.02 8.12
N ARG A 152 -3.32 14.10 7.56
CA ARG A 152 -3.22 14.35 6.11
C ARG A 152 -1.80 14.72 5.72
N LEU A 153 -1.25 14.00 4.75
CA LEU A 153 0.08 14.18 4.19
C LEU A 153 -0.03 14.76 2.78
N GLY A 154 0.45 15.99 2.59
CA GLY A 154 0.33 16.73 1.33
C GLY A 154 1.32 16.23 0.28
N LEU A 155 0.85 15.46 -0.71
CA LEU A 155 1.65 14.96 -1.82
C LEU A 155 0.89 15.17 -3.15
N PRO A 156 1.59 15.38 -4.28
CA PRO A 156 0.98 15.72 -5.57
C PRO A 156 0.37 14.49 -6.26
N ILE A 157 -0.68 13.93 -5.66
CA ILE A 157 -1.36 12.71 -6.11
C ILE A 157 -2.38 12.94 -7.24
N ASP A 158 -2.57 14.19 -7.63
CA ASP A 158 -3.28 14.66 -8.82
C ASP A 158 -2.36 14.78 -10.04
N GLU A 159 -1.08 15.04 -9.82
CA GLU A 159 -0.06 15.14 -10.88
C GLU A 159 0.74 13.84 -11.07
N LEU A 160 0.85 13.01 -10.02
CA LEU A 160 1.65 11.79 -10.03
C LEU A 160 0.80 10.52 -9.95
N TRP A 161 1.27 9.50 -10.63
CA TRP A 161 0.80 8.13 -10.44
C TRP A 161 1.15 7.63 -9.04
N LEU A 162 0.29 6.78 -8.47
CA LEU A 162 0.46 6.31 -7.08
C LEU A 162 1.77 5.56 -6.83
N ASP A 163 2.30 4.85 -7.82
CA ASP A 163 3.60 4.21 -7.69
C ASP A 163 4.75 5.22 -7.54
N HIS A 164 4.66 6.37 -8.23
CA HIS A 164 5.61 7.47 -8.02
C HIS A 164 5.47 8.08 -6.61
N VAL A 165 4.24 8.22 -6.11
CA VAL A 165 3.97 8.74 -4.76
C VAL A 165 4.53 7.79 -3.69
N ILE A 166 4.33 6.48 -3.86
CA ILE A 166 4.92 5.45 -3.00
C ILE A 166 6.46 5.53 -3.03
N ALA A 167 7.05 5.65 -4.23
CA ALA A 167 8.49 5.79 -4.39
C ALA A 167 9.02 7.06 -3.67
N LEU A 168 8.33 8.20 -3.80
CA LEU A 168 8.67 9.44 -3.11
C LEU A 168 8.64 9.28 -1.59
N ILE A 169 7.58 8.68 -1.03
CA ILE A 169 7.49 8.41 0.42
C ILE A 169 8.67 7.53 0.85
N ASN A 170 8.97 6.47 0.10
CA ASN A 170 10.10 5.59 0.38
C ASN A 170 11.44 6.35 0.37
N ILE A 171 11.69 7.18 -0.64
CA ILE A 171 12.91 8.01 -0.74
C ILE A 171 13.03 8.97 0.45
N MET A 172 11.92 9.63 0.84
CA MET A 172 11.91 10.56 1.96
C MET A 172 12.19 9.86 3.29
N LEU A 173 11.54 8.72 3.53
CA LEU A 173 11.79 7.90 4.72
C LEU A 173 13.23 7.40 4.77
N ASP A 174 13.75 6.87 3.65
CA ASP A 174 15.10 6.33 3.60
C ASP A 174 16.15 7.44 3.91
N ARG A 175 15.95 8.67 3.41
CA ARG A 175 16.81 9.83 3.73
C ARG A 175 16.75 10.24 5.20
N ILE A 176 15.55 10.30 5.77
CA ILE A 176 15.38 10.68 7.19
C ILE A 176 16.02 9.61 8.09
N LEU A 177 15.79 8.33 7.79
CA LEU A 177 16.34 7.21 8.57
C LEU A 177 17.84 7.06 8.41
N SER A 178 18.43 7.46 7.28
CA SER A 178 19.89 7.47 7.11
C SER A 178 20.57 8.63 7.83
N GLN A 179 19.88 9.76 8.01
CA GLN A 179 20.39 10.92 8.78
C GLN A 179 20.28 10.72 10.30
N ALA A 180 19.40 9.82 10.76
CA ALA A 180 19.21 9.50 12.17
C ALA A 180 20.17 8.43 12.72
N ARG A 181 21.06 7.90 11.87
CA ARG A 181 22.11 6.92 12.22
C ARG A 181 23.47 7.61 12.22
#